data_AF-A0A0Q1FRM4-F1
#
_entry.id   AF-A0A0Q1FRM4-F1
#
_cell.length_a   1.000
_cell.length_b   1.000
_cell.length_c   1.000
_cell.angle_alpha   90.00
_cell.angle_beta   90.00
_cell.angle_gamma   90.00
#
_symmetry.space_group_name_H-M   'P 1'
#
loop_
_entity.id
_entity.type
_entity.pdbx_description
1 polymer ?
#
loop_
_entity_poly.entity_id
_entity_poly.type
_entity_poly.pdbx_seq_one_letter_code
_entity_poly.pdbx_strand_id
1 'polypeptide(L)'
;MGTIVAGALGLAMGGIFIILGLVYLALGVGCFKGWPWVWTVGVIIMIISVIVGLISLFTTGAGALLNLILAVIILYYLFRPNVKAWFGKT
;
A
#
# COMPACT_ATOMS: atom_id res chain seq x y z
N MET A 1 -11.81 -28.48 -22.61
CA MET A 1 -12.10 -28.07 -21.21
C MET A 1 -11.05 -27.12 -20.63
N GLY A 2 -9.74 -27.30 -20.90
CA GLY A 2 -8.69 -26.42 -20.34
C GLY A 2 -8.73 -24.94 -20.75
N THR A 3 -9.19 -24.61 -21.96
CA THR A 3 -9.26 -23.22 -22.46
C THR A 3 -10.38 -22.39 -21.84
N ILE A 4 -11.52 -23.02 -21.53
CA ILE A 4 -12.69 -22.34 -20.93
C ILE A 4 -12.40 -22.02 -19.45
N VAL A 5 -11.76 -22.95 -18.72
CA VAL A 5 -11.34 -22.73 -17.33
C VAL A 5 -10.26 -21.65 -17.25
N ALA A 6 -9.27 -21.67 -18.16
CA ALA A 6 -8.26 -20.61 -18.23
C ALA A 6 -8.87 -19.24 -18.56
N GLY A 7 -9.84 -19.18 -19.48
CA GLY A 7 -10.56 -17.95 -19.80
C GLY A 7 -11.39 -17.40 -18.64
N ALA A 8 -12.10 -18.27 -17.91
CA ALA A 8 -12.86 -17.88 -16.72
C ALA A 8 -11.96 -17.36 -15.59
N LEU A 9 -10.82 -18.01 -15.36
CA LEU A 9 -9.81 -17.56 -14.39
C LEU A 9 -9.20 -16.20 -14.80
N GLY A 10 -8.91 -16.01 -16.10
CA GLY A 10 -8.39 -14.75 -16.61
C GLY A 10 -9.35 -13.58 -16.40
N LEU A 11 -10.65 -13.77 -16.66
CA LEU A 11 -11.68 -12.76 -16.39
C LEU A 11 -11.83 -12.46 -14.89
N ALA A 12 -11.82 -13.50 -14.05
CA ALA A 12 -11.92 -13.33 -12.60
C ALA A 12 -10.72 -12.54 -12.04
N MET A 13 -9.49 -12.90 -12.44
CA MET A 13 -8.28 -12.17 -12.05
C MET A 13 -8.31 -10.73 -12.57
N GLY A 14 -8.69 -10.51 -13.83
CA GLY A 14 -8.81 -9.17 -14.41
C GLY A 14 -9.79 -8.28 -13.64
N GLY A 15 -10.95 -8.83 -13.26
CA GLY A 15 -11.93 -8.12 -12.42
C GLY A 15 -11.35 -7.72 -11.06
N ILE A 16 -10.62 -8.62 -10.40
CA ILE A 16 -9.96 -8.33 -9.11
C ILE A 16 -8.96 -7.19 -9.26
N PHE A 17 -8.13 -7.21 -10.30
CA PHE A 17 -7.16 -6.14 -10.55
C PHE A 17 -7.81 -4.78 -10.82
N ILE A 18 -8.95 -4.75 -11.53
CA ILE A 18 -9.70 -3.52 -11.75
C ILE A 18 -10.23 -2.95 -10.43
N ILE A 19 -10.81 -3.81 -9.57
CA ILE A 19 -11.31 -3.39 -8.25
C ILE A 19 -10.16 -2.85 -7.40
N LEU A 20 -9.03 -3.56 -7.34
CA LEU A 20 -7.85 -3.10 -6.63
C LEU A 20 -7.34 -1.76 -7.17
N GLY A 21 -7.27 -1.60 -8.49
CA GLY A 21 -6.87 -0.35 -9.13
C GLY A 21 -7.78 0.83 -8.75
N LEU A 22 -9.10 0.62 -8.73
CA LEU A 22 -10.07 1.61 -8.26
C LEU A 22 -9.86 1.98 -6.79
N VAL A 23 -9.58 1.00 -5.92
CA VAL A 23 -9.27 1.25 -4.51
C VAL A 23 -8.00 2.09 -4.37
N TYR A 24 -6.93 1.78 -5.10
CA TYR A 24 -5.69 2.58 -5.07
C TYR A 24 -5.88 3.99 -5.62
N LEU A 25 -6.70 4.17 -6.67
CA LEU A 25 -7.05 5.50 -7.17
C LEU A 25 -7.85 6.30 -6.13
N ALA A 26 -8.81 5.66 -5.44
CA ALA A 26 -9.55 6.28 -4.35
C ALA A 26 -8.64 6.68 -3.18
N LEU A 27 -7.68 5.83 -2.82
CA LEU A 27 -6.65 6.16 -1.81
C LEU A 27 -5.77 7.31 -2.28
N GLY A 28 -5.39 7.36 -3.56
CA GLY A 28 -4.64 8.46 -4.15
C GLY A 28 -5.42 9.79 -4.06
N VAL A 29 -6.67 9.82 -4.49
CA VAL A 29 -7.55 11.01 -4.38
C VAL A 29 -7.76 11.40 -2.91
N GLY A 30 -7.96 10.42 -2.03
CA GLY A 30 -8.05 10.65 -0.60
C GLY A 30 -6.77 11.25 0.00
N CYS A 31 -5.61 10.88 -0.54
CA CYS A 31 -4.30 11.44 -0.21
C CYS A 31 -4.07 12.84 -0.81
N PHE A 32 -4.88 13.29 -1.76
CA PHE A 32 -4.92 14.68 -2.27
C PHE A 32 -5.99 15.56 -1.62
N LYS A 33 -7.00 14.95 -0.97
CA LYS A 33 -8.13 15.66 -0.34
C LYS A 33 -8.04 15.79 1.18
N GLY A 34 -7.02 15.23 1.83
CA GLY A 34 -6.80 15.40 3.28
C GLY A 34 -7.73 14.58 4.15
N TRP A 35 -8.15 13.41 3.67
CA TRP A 35 -9.14 12.61 4.36
C TRP A 35 -8.58 11.85 5.59
N PRO A 36 -9.20 11.93 6.78
CA PRO A 36 -8.64 11.39 8.03
C PRO A 36 -8.48 9.87 8.06
N TRP A 37 -9.32 9.15 7.30
CA TRP A 37 -9.25 7.69 7.18
C TRP A 37 -8.06 7.22 6.33
N VAL A 38 -7.63 8.01 5.34
CA VAL A 38 -6.50 7.68 4.45
C VAL A 38 -5.20 7.64 5.22
N TRP A 39 -5.04 8.53 6.21
CA TRP A 39 -3.90 8.48 7.11
C TRP A 39 -3.82 7.14 7.86
N THR A 40 -4.94 6.64 8.40
CA THR A 40 -4.95 5.37 9.15
C THR A 40 -4.60 4.19 8.24
N VAL A 41 -5.20 4.16 7.04
CA VAL A 41 -4.91 3.11 6.04
C VAL A 41 -3.44 3.18 5.61
N GLY A 42 -2.91 4.37 5.37
CA GLY A 42 -1.50 4.59 5.05
C GLY A 42 -0.58 4.06 6.15
N VAL A 43 -0.82 4.41 7.42
CA VAL A 43 -0.03 3.90 8.55
C VAL A 43 -0.04 2.37 8.60
N ILE A 44 -1.22 1.75 8.47
CA ILE A 44 -1.34 0.29 8.49
C ILE A 44 -0.54 -0.34 7.35
N ILE A 45 -0.67 0.18 6.12
CA ILE A 45 0.08 -0.30 4.95
C ILE A 45 1.58 -0.17 5.20
N MET A 46 2.04 0.96 5.75
CA MET A 46 3.46 1.19 6.02
C MET A 46 4.00 0.25 7.10
N ILE A 47 3.24 -0.04 8.16
CA ILE A 47 3.61 -1.02 9.19
C ILE A 47 3.75 -2.41 8.55
N ILE A 48 2.80 -2.81 7.70
CA ILE A 48 2.88 -4.08 6.97
C ILE A 48 4.13 -4.12 6.08
N SER A 49 4.41 -3.04 5.33
CA SER A 49 5.61 -2.93 4.48
C SER A 49 6.91 -3.06 5.28
N VAL A 50 6.98 -2.51 6.49
CA VAL A 50 8.14 -2.66 7.38
C VAL A 50 8.29 -4.12 7.83
N ILE A 51 7.21 -4.80 8.22
CA ILE A 51 7.24 -6.22 8.62
C ILE A 51 7.67 -7.11 7.44
N VAL A 52 7.09 -6.91 6.26
CA VAL A 52 7.44 -7.67 5.05
C VAL A 52 8.89 -7.38 4.63
N GLY A 53 9.34 -6.13 4.73
CA GLY A 53 10.73 -5.74 4.48
C GLY A 53 11.70 -6.44 5.42
N LEU A 54 11.37 -6.54 6.71
CA LEU A 54 12.16 -7.28 7.71
C LEU A 54 12.25 -8.77 7.38
N ILE A 55 11.14 -9.41 7.01
CA ILE A 55 11.13 -10.82 6.60
C ILE A 55 11.98 -11.00 5.32
N SER A 56 11.83 -10.07 4.37
CA SER A 56 12.54 -10.10 3.08
C SER A 56 14.05 -9.89 3.22
N LEU A 57 14.53 -9.25 4.27
CA LEU A 57 15.97 -9.18 4.57
C LEU A 57 16.59 -10.55 4.79
N PHE A 58 15.84 -11.48 5.38
CA PHE A 58 16.29 -12.87 5.59
C PHE A 58 16.18 -13.74 4.34
N THR A 59 15.38 -13.35 3.34
CA THR A 59 15.12 -14.15 2.14
C THR A 59 15.90 -13.69 0.90
N THR A 60 16.00 -12.37 0.69
CA THR A 60 16.48 -11.78 -0.57
C THR A 60 17.78 -10.98 -0.41
N GLY A 61 18.22 -10.72 0.83
CA GLY A 61 19.44 -9.96 1.13
C GLY A 61 19.33 -8.45 0.85
N ALA A 62 20.42 -7.82 0.40
CA ALA A 62 20.61 -6.36 0.34
C ALA A 62 19.55 -5.59 -0.47
N GLY A 63 18.83 -6.24 -1.40
CA GLY A 63 17.74 -5.62 -2.16
C GLY A 63 16.54 -5.20 -1.30
N ALA A 64 16.31 -5.87 -0.16
CA ALA A 64 15.21 -5.54 0.75
C ALA A 64 15.50 -4.32 1.65
N LEU A 65 16.77 -3.92 1.79
CA LEU A 65 17.16 -2.76 2.61
C LEU A 65 16.57 -1.46 2.07
N LEU A 66 16.57 -1.25 0.75
CA LEU A 66 16.01 -0.04 0.14
C LEU A 66 14.51 0.08 0.40
N ASN A 67 13.76 -1.02 0.28
CA ASN A 67 12.32 -1.03 0.55
C ASN A 67 12.04 -0.73 2.01
N LEU A 68 12.78 -1.36 2.94
CA LEU A 68 12.64 -1.12 4.37
C LEU A 68 12.94 0.34 4.75
N ILE A 69 14.03 0.91 4.24
CA ILE A 69 14.42 2.31 4.51
C ILE A 69 13.35 3.27 3.99
N LEU A 70 12.87 3.08 2.76
CA LEU A 70 11.77 3.88 2.21
C LEU A 70 10.50 3.74 3.06
N ALA A 71 10.18 2.52 3.49
CA ALA A 71 9.01 2.27 4.32
C ALA A 71 9.08 3.03 5.65
N VAL A 72 10.23 3.01 6.31
CA VAL A 72 10.47 3.74 7.56
C VAL A 72 10.42 5.26 7.34
N ILE A 73 11.02 5.77 6.27
CA ILE A 73 11.01 7.21 5.94
C ILE A 73 9.58 7.71 5.69
N ILE A 74 8.78 6.97 4.92
CA ILE A 74 7.40 7.34 4.62
C ILE A 74 6.53 7.26 5.89
N LEU A 75 6.73 6.23 6.72
CA LEU A 75 6.04 6.12 8.02
C LEU A 75 6.37 7.33 8.90
N TYR A 76 7.65 7.70 9.00
CA TYR A 76 8.10 8.87 9.74
C TYR A 76 7.48 10.17 9.20
N TYR A 77 7.44 10.33 7.87
CA TYR A 77 6.79 11.48 7.23
C TYR A 77 5.30 11.56 7.56
N LEU A 78 4.61 10.42 7.58
CA LEU A 78 3.17 10.34 7.89
C LEU A 78 2.88 10.73 9.35
N PHE A 79 3.81 10.49 10.28
CA PHE A 79 3.72 10.95 11.66
C PHE A 79 4.11 12.42 11.87
N ARG A 80 4.61 13.12 10.84
CA ARG A 80 5.00 14.53 10.96
C ARG A 80 3.77 15.41 11.26
N PRO A 81 3.86 16.38 12.19
CA PRO A 81 2.72 17.20 12.62
C PRO A 81 2.04 17.95 11.47
N ASN A 82 2.80 18.43 10.48
CA ASN A 82 2.24 19.07 9.28
C ASN A 82 1.34 18.14 8.45
N VAL A 83 1.66 16.84 8.43
CA VAL A 83 0.91 15.84 7.64
C VAL A 83 -0.31 15.38 8.42
N LYS A 84 -0.18 15.15 9.73
CA LYS A 84 -1.32 14.85 10.60
C LYS A 84 -2.38 15.95 10.56
N ALA A 85 -1.96 17.21 10.63
CA ALA A 85 -2.86 18.36 10.53
C ALA A 85 -3.60 18.42 9.19
N TRP A 86 -2.93 18.07 8.08
CA TRP A 86 -3.53 18.04 6.75
C TRP A 86 -4.57 16.93 6.58
N PHE A 87 -4.40 15.80 7.29
CA PHE A 87 -5.39 14.74 7.38
C PHE A 87 -6.45 14.97 8.48
N GLY A 88 -6.48 16.12 9.15
CA GLY A 88 -7.44 16.42 10.21
C GLY A 88 -7.25 15.59 11.48
N LYS A 89 -6.04 15.07 11.72
CA LYS A 89 -5.66 14.42 12.98
C LYS A 89 -4.76 15.35 13.81
N THR A 90 -5.04 15.42 15.10
CA THR A 90 -4.29 16.19 16.11
C THR A 90 -3.00 15.49 16.53
#